data_AF-X0ZRW5-F1
#
_entry.id   AF-X0ZRW5-F1
#
_cell.length_a   1.000
_cell.length_b   1.000
_cell.length_c   1.000
_cell.angle_alpha   90.00
_cell.angle_beta   90.00
_cell.angle_gamma   90.00
#
_symmetry.space_group_name_H-M   'P 1'
#
loop_
_entity.id
_entity.type
_entity.pdbx_description
1 polymer ?
#
loop_
_entity_poly.entity_id
_entity_poly.type
_entity_poly.pdbx_seq_one_letter_code
_entity_poly.pdbx_strand_id
1 'polypeptide(L)'
;MEYINYLSSMIGVESKNRDVPYQMIRDSKVMKFLKSKGYKFINFSSGWGPTNYNRYADLNIRSGKLNELFMILIQTTILKPIVSYILGDTLRERVLGAFSKLGELYKINEPKFVFAHINCPHPPYVFDANGDLVPETKLLMHGSVWKQKELYLNQLIFVNKKVKTLVKEILLKSEIAPIIILQADHGTASTFNDWEHLTVKNLKERMTIFNAYYLPKGGNELLYSYITPVNTFRLIFNFYFSTDYKLLKDQSYFSNYELPYKFTDVTDKIKYD
;
A
#
# COMPACT_ATOMS: atom_id res chain seq x y z
N MET A 1 -8.51 4.70 -11.09
CA MET A 1 -8.43 5.73 -12.15
C MET A 1 -9.55 6.75 -12.03
N GLU A 2 -10.00 7.08 -10.83
CA GLU A 2 -11.03 8.11 -10.60
C GLU A 2 -10.97 8.52 -9.13
N TYR A 3 -11.50 9.71 -8.83
CA TYR A 3 -11.76 10.09 -7.46
C TYR A 3 -12.96 9.34 -6.89
N ILE A 4 -12.92 9.06 -5.60
CA ILE A 4 -14.01 8.36 -4.88
C ILE A 4 -14.81 9.28 -3.97
N ASN A 5 -14.59 10.59 -4.04
CA ASN A 5 -15.30 11.57 -3.22
C ASN A 5 -16.81 11.62 -3.51
N TYR A 6 -17.25 11.13 -4.68
CA TYR A 6 -18.67 10.92 -5.00
C TYR A 6 -19.36 9.89 -4.09
N LEU A 7 -18.60 9.05 -3.38
CA LEU A 7 -19.17 8.11 -2.41
C LEU A 7 -19.91 8.84 -1.28
N SER A 8 -19.59 10.11 -1.01
CA SER A 8 -20.32 10.96 -0.05
C SER A 8 -21.81 11.05 -0.37
N SER A 9 -22.16 11.23 -1.65
CA SER A 9 -23.56 11.34 -2.09
C SER A 9 -24.23 9.99 -2.28
N MET A 10 -23.45 8.94 -2.54
CA MET A 10 -23.97 7.58 -2.77
C MET A 10 -24.25 6.82 -1.47
N ILE A 11 -23.35 6.92 -0.50
CA ILE A 11 -23.38 6.13 0.75
C ILE A 11 -23.82 7.00 1.94
N GLY A 12 -23.59 8.32 1.86
CA GLY A 12 -23.88 9.27 2.94
C GLY A 12 -22.63 9.63 3.76
N VAL A 13 -22.49 10.92 4.07
CA VAL A 13 -21.33 11.49 4.78
C VAL A 13 -21.11 10.89 6.17
N GLU A 14 -22.20 10.55 6.87
CA GLU A 14 -22.18 9.98 8.23
C GLU A 14 -22.02 8.44 8.24
N SER A 15 -21.97 7.80 7.07
CA SER A 15 -21.84 6.34 7.01
C SER A 15 -20.44 5.87 7.42
N LYS A 16 -20.39 4.78 8.19
CA LYS A 16 -19.14 4.09 8.57
C LYS A 16 -18.91 2.79 7.81
N ASN A 17 -19.86 2.38 6.94
CA ASN A 17 -19.76 1.15 6.16
C ASN A 17 -18.62 1.27 5.14
N ARG A 18 -17.63 0.37 5.16
CA ARG A 18 -16.48 0.37 4.23
C ARG A 18 -16.54 -0.72 3.14
N ASP A 19 -17.66 -1.39 3.01
CA ASP A 19 -17.83 -2.52 2.08
C ASP A 19 -17.67 -2.07 0.63
N VAL A 20 -18.24 -0.92 0.26
CA VAL A 20 -18.12 -0.36 -1.10
C VAL A 20 -16.65 -0.12 -1.49
N PRO A 21 -15.84 0.65 -0.74
CA PRO A 21 -14.42 0.82 -1.10
C PRO A 21 -13.64 -0.50 -1.03
N TYR A 22 -13.96 -1.43 -0.12
CA TYR A 22 -13.32 -2.75 -0.10
C TYR A 22 -13.65 -3.59 -1.34
N GLN A 23 -14.88 -3.51 -1.84
CA GLN A 23 -15.26 -4.13 -3.11
C GLN A 23 -14.54 -3.46 -4.28
N MET A 24 -14.40 -2.13 -4.29
CA MET A 24 -13.66 -1.42 -5.34
C MET A 24 -12.17 -1.81 -5.39
N ILE A 25 -11.55 -2.08 -4.24
CA ILE A 25 -10.17 -2.61 -4.18
C ILE A 25 -10.10 -3.99 -4.84
N ARG A 26 -11.03 -4.89 -4.49
CA ARG A 26 -11.06 -6.26 -5.02
C ARG A 26 -11.41 -6.28 -6.51
N ASP A 27 -12.39 -5.48 -6.92
CA ASP A 27 -12.96 -5.41 -8.25
C ASP A 27 -12.42 -4.21 -9.07
N SER A 28 -11.10 -4.04 -9.03
CA SER A 28 -10.41 -2.88 -9.59
C SER A 28 -10.54 -2.77 -11.12
N LYS A 29 -10.85 -1.57 -11.60
CA LYS A 29 -10.88 -1.22 -13.04
C LYS A 29 -9.54 -1.50 -13.74
N VAL A 30 -8.42 -1.28 -13.04
CA VAL A 30 -7.06 -1.51 -13.56
C VAL A 30 -6.83 -3.00 -13.82
N MET A 31 -7.19 -3.83 -12.83
CA MET A 31 -7.10 -5.28 -12.96
C MET A 31 -7.97 -5.78 -14.12
N LYS A 32 -9.24 -5.35 -14.20
CA LYS A 32 -10.15 -5.75 -15.30
C LYS A 32 -9.57 -5.39 -16.66
N PHE A 33 -9.07 -4.17 -16.81
CA PHE A 33 -8.46 -3.71 -18.06
C PHE A 33 -7.27 -4.60 -18.44
N LEU A 34 -6.31 -4.83 -17.54
CA LEU A 34 -5.12 -5.63 -17.84
C LEU A 34 -5.49 -7.11 -18.11
N LYS A 35 -6.44 -7.69 -17.38
CA LYS A 35 -6.97 -9.03 -17.70
C LYS A 35 -7.59 -9.09 -19.10
N SER A 36 -8.33 -8.05 -19.51
CA SER A 36 -8.87 -7.97 -20.89
C SER A 36 -7.80 -7.89 -21.98
N LYS A 37 -6.56 -7.51 -21.62
CA LYS A 37 -5.38 -7.51 -22.49
C LYS A 37 -4.53 -8.79 -22.37
N GLY A 38 -5.04 -9.81 -21.69
CA GLY A 38 -4.36 -11.11 -21.55
C GLY A 38 -3.36 -11.20 -20.39
N TYR A 39 -3.33 -10.22 -19.47
CA TYR A 39 -2.43 -10.28 -18.32
C TYR A 39 -2.99 -11.20 -17.23
N LYS A 40 -2.15 -12.08 -16.68
CA LYS A 40 -2.43 -12.81 -15.45
C LYS A 40 -2.36 -11.86 -14.26
N PHE A 41 -3.38 -11.85 -13.42
CA PHE A 41 -3.40 -11.07 -12.19
C PHE A 41 -2.87 -11.90 -11.02
N ILE A 42 -1.78 -11.43 -10.41
CA ILE A 42 -1.14 -12.07 -9.26
C ILE A 42 -1.30 -11.14 -8.05
N ASN A 43 -1.96 -11.65 -7.00
CA ASN A 43 -2.18 -10.94 -5.75
C ASN A 43 -1.30 -11.51 -4.63
N PHE A 44 -0.60 -10.65 -3.89
CA PHE A 44 0.12 -11.04 -2.69
C PHE A 44 -0.69 -10.71 -1.44
N SER A 45 -0.78 -11.69 -0.54
CA SER A 45 -1.42 -11.56 0.76
C SER A 45 -0.67 -10.55 1.63
N SER A 46 -1.29 -9.38 1.79
CA SER A 46 -0.83 -8.30 2.68
C SER A 46 -0.99 -8.59 4.17
N GLY A 47 -1.99 -9.39 4.53
CA GLY A 47 -2.46 -9.49 5.91
C GLY A 47 -3.59 -8.55 6.29
N TRP A 48 -3.92 -7.57 5.45
CA TRP A 48 -5.03 -6.65 5.65
C TRP A 48 -6.22 -7.10 4.81
N GLY A 49 -7.40 -7.28 5.43
CA GLY A 49 -8.55 -7.98 4.87
C GLY A 49 -8.90 -7.67 3.39
N PRO A 50 -8.98 -6.40 2.98
CA PRO A 50 -9.29 -6.02 1.59
C PRO A 50 -8.26 -6.46 0.56
N THR A 51 -6.98 -6.53 0.93
CA THR A 51 -5.86 -6.90 0.05
C THR A 51 -5.19 -8.21 0.46
N ASN A 52 -5.78 -8.97 1.37
CA ASN A 52 -5.20 -10.23 1.85
C ASN A 52 -5.46 -11.38 0.87
N TYR A 53 -6.61 -11.34 0.21
CA TYR A 53 -7.04 -12.32 -0.79
C TYR A 53 -7.92 -11.61 -1.81
N ASN A 54 -7.72 -11.91 -3.10
CA ASN A 54 -8.56 -11.42 -4.17
C ASN A 54 -9.11 -12.57 -5.00
N ARG A 55 -10.44 -12.72 -5.03
CA ARG A 55 -11.13 -13.79 -5.74
C ARG A 55 -10.98 -13.73 -7.27
N TYR A 56 -10.61 -12.58 -7.82
CA TYR A 56 -10.42 -12.38 -9.25
C TYR A 56 -8.96 -12.57 -9.70
N ALA A 57 -8.04 -12.80 -8.75
CA ALA A 57 -6.64 -13.11 -9.05
C ALA A 57 -6.50 -14.53 -9.59
N ASP A 58 -5.73 -14.67 -10.66
CA ASP A 58 -5.37 -15.96 -11.24
C ASP A 58 -4.41 -16.72 -10.30
N LEU A 59 -3.64 -15.99 -9.49
CA LEU A 59 -2.81 -16.55 -8.44
C LEU A 59 -2.84 -15.66 -7.18
N ASN A 60 -3.18 -16.26 -6.03
CA ASN A 60 -3.04 -15.63 -4.71
C ASN A 60 -1.82 -16.21 -3.98
N ILE A 61 -0.77 -15.41 -3.84
CA ILE A 61 0.46 -15.80 -3.16
C ILE A 61 0.37 -15.41 -1.69
N ARG A 62 0.48 -16.39 -0.80
CA ARG A 62 0.53 -16.18 0.65
C ARG A 62 1.92 -16.49 1.21
N SER A 63 2.37 -15.62 2.11
CA SER A 63 3.57 -15.82 2.93
C SER A 63 3.18 -15.64 4.40
N GLY A 64 3.60 -16.55 5.27
CA GLY A 64 3.20 -16.59 6.68
C GLY A 64 1.86 -17.30 6.95
N LYS A 65 1.73 -17.85 8.17
CA LYS A 65 0.66 -18.80 8.55
C LYS A 65 -0.61 -18.19 9.16
N LEU A 66 -0.57 -16.97 9.69
CA LEU A 66 -1.70 -16.36 10.42
C LEU A 66 -2.46 -15.30 9.59
N ASN A 67 -3.63 -14.87 10.06
CA ASN A 67 -4.57 -13.91 9.46
C ASN A 67 -5.00 -12.81 10.46
N GLU A 68 -5.55 -11.70 9.98
CA GLU A 68 -5.92 -10.50 10.77
C GLU A 68 -6.85 -10.80 11.95
N LEU A 69 -7.85 -11.68 11.74
CA LEU A 69 -8.78 -12.11 12.79
C LEU A 69 -8.06 -12.78 13.97
N PHE A 70 -7.03 -13.58 13.69
CA PHE A 70 -6.27 -14.29 14.70
C PHE A 70 -5.42 -13.32 15.54
N MET A 71 -4.89 -12.25 14.91
CA MET A 71 -4.17 -11.19 15.60
C MET A 71 -5.05 -10.48 16.64
N ILE A 72 -6.28 -10.11 16.26
CA ILE A 72 -7.24 -9.42 17.15
C ILE A 72 -7.67 -10.35 18.28
N LEU A 73 -8.01 -11.60 17.97
CA LEU A 73 -8.43 -12.59 18.97
C LEU A 73 -7.36 -12.77 20.05
N ILE A 74 -6.10 -12.92 19.66
CA ILE A 74 -4.98 -13.07 20.59
C ILE A 74 -4.80 -11.85 21.50
N GLN A 75 -4.94 -10.63 20.96
CA GLN A 75 -4.79 -9.40 21.75
C GLN A 75 -5.81 -9.29 22.89
N THR A 76 -6.94 -9.99 22.78
CA THR A 76 -7.97 -10.06 23.82
C THR A 76 -7.75 -11.17 24.84
N THR A 77 -6.65 -11.95 24.74
CA THR A 77 -6.36 -13.09 25.63
C THR A 77 -5.24 -12.80 26.64
N ILE A 78 -5.27 -13.51 27.79
CA ILE A 78 -4.26 -13.46 28.86
C ILE A 78 -2.87 -13.97 28.41
N LEU A 79 -2.77 -14.69 27.27
CA LEU A 79 -1.52 -15.25 26.74
C LEU A 79 -0.63 -14.23 26.01
N LYS A 80 -0.96 -12.94 26.09
CA LYS A 80 -0.32 -11.81 25.40
C LYS A 80 1.22 -11.82 25.31
N PRO A 81 2.03 -12.09 26.36
CA PRO A 81 3.50 -12.04 26.24
C PRO A 81 4.09 -13.18 25.41
N ILE A 82 3.63 -14.43 25.61
CA ILE A 82 4.11 -15.61 24.85
C ILE A 82 3.72 -15.50 23.38
N VAL A 83 2.53 -14.98 23.11
CA VAL A 83 2.01 -14.88 21.75
C VAL A 83 2.60 -13.67 21.00
N SER A 84 3.10 -12.63 21.68
CA SER A 84 3.72 -11.48 21.01
C SER A 84 4.99 -11.84 20.22
N TYR A 85 5.80 -12.76 20.73
CA TYR A 85 6.99 -13.27 20.03
C TYR A 85 6.62 -14.06 18.77
N ILE A 86 5.69 -15.01 18.90
CA ILE A 86 5.20 -15.86 17.79
C ILE A 86 4.53 -15.01 16.69
N LEU A 87 3.82 -13.95 17.09
CA LEU A 87 3.19 -13.02 16.16
C LEU A 87 4.21 -12.13 15.45
N GLY A 88 5.23 -11.64 16.16
CA GLY A 88 6.34 -10.89 15.57
C GLY A 88 7.00 -11.68 14.44
N ASP A 89 7.37 -12.93 14.70
CA ASP A 89 7.99 -13.80 13.69
C ASP A 89 7.06 -14.09 12.51
N THR A 90 5.77 -14.34 12.76
CA THR A 90 4.80 -14.56 11.67
C THR A 90 4.63 -13.33 10.77
N LEU A 91 4.65 -12.12 11.35
CA LEU A 91 4.60 -10.87 10.58
C LEU A 91 5.87 -10.68 9.77
N ARG A 92 7.04 -11.00 10.35
CA ARG A 92 8.33 -10.96 9.65
C ARG A 92 8.36 -11.94 8.49
N GLU A 93 7.95 -13.18 8.70
CA GLU A 93 7.85 -14.22 7.66
C GLU A 93 6.98 -13.78 6.48
N ARG A 94 5.85 -13.11 6.74
CA ARG A 94 4.99 -12.59 5.67
C ARG A 94 5.74 -11.59 4.81
N VAL A 95 6.39 -10.61 5.44
CA VAL A 95 7.09 -9.53 4.74
C VAL A 95 8.28 -10.08 3.97
N LEU A 96 9.13 -10.87 4.62
CA LEU A 96 10.31 -11.47 3.98
C LEU A 96 9.91 -12.44 2.87
N GLY A 97 8.90 -13.27 3.11
CA GLY A 97 8.38 -14.20 2.11
C GLY A 97 7.72 -13.49 0.93
N ALA A 98 7.08 -12.32 1.13
CA ALA A 98 6.58 -11.52 0.02
C ALA A 98 7.72 -11.00 -0.86
N PHE A 99 8.77 -10.41 -0.26
CA PHE A 99 9.96 -9.94 -1.01
C PHE A 99 10.65 -11.08 -1.76
N SER A 100 10.87 -12.23 -1.11
CA SER A 100 11.49 -13.41 -1.73
C SER A 100 10.67 -13.91 -2.91
N LYS A 101 9.36 -14.14 -2.75
CA LYS A 101 8.51 -14.64 -3.84
C LYS A 101 8.32 -13.63 -4.97
N LEU A 102 8.29 -12.33 -4.68
CA LEU A 102 8.31 -11.28 -5.71
C LEU A 102 9.56 -11.38 -6.58
N GLY A 103 10.73 -11.63 -5.98
CA GLY A 103 12.00 -11.84 -6.68
C GLY A 103 12.05 -13.10 -7.55
N GLU A 104 11.06 -14.00 -7.44
CA GLU A 104 10.94 -15.22 -8.23
C GLU A 104 9.92 -15.14 -9.37
N LEU A 105 9.17 -14.04 -9.48
CA LEU A 105 8.11 -13.90 -10.50
C LEU A 105 8.62 -13.83 -11.94
N TYR A 106 9.93 -13.64 -12.14
CA TYR A 106 10.55 -13.75 -13.47
C TYR A 106 10.37 -15.14 -14.08
N LYS A 107 10.13 -16.18 -13.26
CA LYS A 107 9.89 -17.56 -13.71
C LYS A 107 8.53 -17.76 -14.41
N ILE A 108 7.61 -16.80 -14.29
CA ILE A 108 6.32 -16.82 -14.97
C ILE A 108 6.51 -16.06 -16.29
N ASN A 109 6.38 -16.68 -17.44
CA ASN A 109 6.71 -16.01 -18.71
C ASN A 109 5.54 -15.22 -19.30
N GLU A 110 4.33 -15.50 -18.84
CA GLU A 110 3.12 -14.83 -19.32
C GLU A 110 3.08 -13.36 -18.87
N PRO A 111 2.47 -12.45 -19.68
CA PRO A 111 2.19 -11.09 -19.25
C PRO A 111 1.45 -11.11 -17.92
N LYS A 112 1.93 -10.33 -16.95
CA LYS A 112 1.41 -10.39 -15.58
C LYS A 112 1.27 -9.00 -14.98
N PHE A 113 0.19 -8.82 -14.24
CA PHE A 113 -0.03 -7.67 -13.37
C PHE A 113 0.10 -8.15 -11.94
N VAL A 114 1.10 -7.64 -11.23
CA VAL A 114 1.41 -8.04 -9.86
C VAL A 114 0.99 -6.94 -8.92
N PHE A 115 0.09 -7.26 -7.99
CA PHE A 115 -0.26 -6.38 -6.88
C PHE A 115 0.26 -6.97 -5.57
N ALA A 116 1.18 -6.24 -4.93
CA ALA A 116 1.72 -6.60 -3.64
C ALA A 116 1.61 -5.44 -2.66
N HIS A 117 0.63 -5.54 -1.76
CA HIS A 117 0.50 -4.62 -0.64
C HIS A 117 1.35 -5.15 0.52
N ILE A 118 2.52 -4.54 0.72
CA ILE A 118 3.43 -4.86 1.82
C ILE A 118 3.14 -3.87 2.95
N ASN A 119 2.58 -4.34 4.06
CA ASN A 119 2.17 -3.46 5.16
C ASN A 119 3.36 -2.71 5.79
N CYS A 120 4.59 -3.22 5.73
CA CYS A 120 5.74 -2.48 6.24
C CYS A 120 6.00 -1.20 5.40
N PRO A 121 6.33 -0.06 6.04
CA PRO A 121 6.81 0.07 7.42
C PRO A 121 5.73 0.32 8.50
N HIS A 122 4.44 0.10 8.22
CA HIS A 122 3.37 0.26 9.20
C HIS A 122 3.65 -0.53 10.50
N PRO A 123 3.22 -0.03 11.67
CA PRO A 123 3.28 -0.80 12.91
C PRO A 123 2.46 -2.09 12.84
N PRO A 124 2.81 -3.14 13.61
CA PRO A 124 3.88 -3.18 14.61
C PRO A 124 5.30 -3.19 14.00
N TYR A 125 6.26 -2.61 14.72
CA TYR A 125 7.65 -2.48 14.26
C TYR A 125 8.48 -3.71 14.65
N VAL A 126 8.50 -4.71 13.78
CA VAL A 126 9.08 -6.03 14.05
C VAL A 126 10.50 -6.22 13.51
N PHE A 127 11.01 -5.22 12.79
CA PHE A 127 12.37 -5.19 12.25
C PHE A 127 13.15 -4.00 12.78
N ASP A 128 14.37 -4.24 13.23
CA ASP A 128 15.35 -3.16 13.40
C ASP A 128 15.97 -2.74 12.05
N ALA A 129 16.96 -1.85 12.07
CA ALA A 129 17.60 -1.34 10.85
C ALA A 129 18.40 -2.41 10.06
N ASN A 130 18.75 -3.52 10.70
CA ASN A 130 19.49 -4.64 10.10
C ASN A 130 18.54 -5.76 9.64
N GLY A 131 17.30 -5.78 10.14
CA GLY A 131 16.30 -6.81 9.89
C GLY A 131 16.16 -7.83 11.01
N ASP A 132 16.85 -7.60 12.13
CA ASP A 132 16.76 -8.43 13.31
C ASP A 132 15.45 -8.18 14.06
N LEU A 133 15.06 -9.15 14.88
CA LEU A 133 13.82 -9.11 15.65
C LEU A 133 13.89 -8.00 16.71
N VAL A 134 12.81 -7.22 16.86
CA VAL A 134 12.63 -6.30 17.98
C VAL A 134 11.88 -7.02 19.12
N PRO A 135 12.52 -7.34 20.28
CA PRO A 135 11.98 -8.25 21.29
C PRO A 135 10.71 -7.77 22.01
N GLU A 136 10.50 -6.45 22.12
CA GLU A 136 9.36 -5.85 22.86
C GLU A 136 8.40 -5.09 21.92
N THR A 137 8.22 -5.61 20.70
CA THR A 137 7.35 -4.94 19.74
C THR A 137 5.92 -4.83 20.26
N LYS A 138 5.43 -3.61 20.46
CA LYS A 138 4.00 -3.38 20.74
C LYS A 138 3.19 -3.77 19.51
N LEU A 139 2.31 -4.77 19.66
CA LEU A 139 1.41 -5.26 18.59
C LEU A 139 0.27 -4.28 18.21
N LEU A 140 0.36 -3.02 18.63
CA LEU A 140 -0.63 -2.01 18.32
C LEU A 140 -0.50 -1.58 16.86
N MET A 141 -1.61 -1.51 16.14
CA MET A 141 -1.65 -1.10 14.74
C MET A 141 -2.00 0.39 14.56
N HIS A 142 -2.49 1.06 15.60
CA HIS A 142 -2.89 2.47 15.52
C HIS A 142 -2.69 3.20 16.86
N GLY A 143 -2.91 4.52 16.84
CA GLY A 143 -2.82 5.37 18.04
C GLY A 143 -1.39 5.74 18.41
N SER A 144 -1.05 5.64 19.70
CA SER A 144 0.24 6.11 20.25
C SER A 144 1.47 5.40 19.66
N VAL A 145 1.28 4.28 18.96
CA VAL A 145 2.36 3.56 18.27
C VAL A 145 3.07 4.44 17.22
N TRP A 146 2.35 5.38 16.59
CA TRP A 146 2.92 6.32 15.62
C TRP A 146 3.93 7.31 16.23
N LYS A 147 3.94 7.48 17.55
CA LYS A 147 4.93 8.32 18.26
C LYS A 147 6.31 7.66 18.38
N GLN A 148 6.42 6.35 18.13
CA GLN A 148 7.68 5.60 18.18
C GLN A 148 8.48 5.79 16.87
N LYS A 149 8.98 7.02 16.66
CA LYS A 149 9.66 7.43 15.43
C LYS A 149 10.91 6.62 15.11
N GLU A 150 11.69 6.27 16.14
CA GLU A 150 12.93 5.51 15.97
C GLU A 150 12.66 4.09 15.45
N LEU A 151 11.68 3.39 16.02
CA LEU A 151 11.29 2.06 15.56
C LEU A 151 10.73 2.10 14.12
N TYR A 152 9.93 3.12 13.80
CA TYR A 152 9.48 3.35 12.43
C TYR A 152 10.67 3.55 11.47
N LEU A 153 11.63 4.41 11.83
CA LEU A 153 12.78 4.71 11.01
C LEU A 153 13.66 3.48 10.77
N ASN A 154 13.92 2.70 11.82
CA ASN A 154 14.71 1.47 11.73
C ASN A 154 14.03 0.44 10.80
N GLN A 155 12.73 0.21 10.97
CA GLN A 155 11.96 -0.67 10.09
C GLN A 155 11.96 -0.15 8.64
N LEU A 156 11.83 1.17 8.42
CA LEU A 156 11.89 1.79 7.10
C LEU A 156 13.27 1.62 6.44
N ILE A 157 14.36 1.78 7.18
CA ILE A 157 15.74 1.55 6.68
C ILE A 157 15.87 0.11 6.16
N PHE A 158 15.39 -0.87 6.93
CA PHE A 158 15.44 -2.26 6.52
C PHE A 158 14.58 -2.55 5.29
N VAL A 159 13.33 -2.07 5.27
CA VAL A 159 12.42 -2.25 4.12
C VAL A 159 13.01 -1.61 2.87
N ASN A 160 13.62 -0.43 2.97
CA ASN A 160 14.31 0.21 1.85
C ASN A 160 15.45 -0.64 1.29
N LYS A 161 16.22 -1.35 2.14
CA LYS A 161 17.23 -2.31 1.68
C LYS A 161 16.58 -3.44 0.87
N LYS A 162 15.46 -4.02 1.36
CA LYS A 162 14.73 -5.09 0.66
C LYS A 162 14.13 -4.63 -0.67
N VAL A 163 13.53 -3.44 -0.72
CA VAL A 163 12.98 -2.85 -1.95
C VAL A 163 14.07 -2.63 -2.99
N LYS A 164 15.22 -2.06 -2.60
CA LYS A 164 16.36 -1.84 -3.51
C LYS A 164 16.87 -3.15 -4.11
N THR A 165 17.04 -4.18 -3.28
CA THR A 165 17.43 -5.52 -3.75
C THR A 165 16.40 -6.10 -4.70
N LEU A 166 15.10 -6.06 -4.34
CA LEU A 166 14.02 -6.57 -5.18
C LEU A 166 13.97 -5.89 -6.55
N VAL A 167 14.00 -4.55 -6.58
CA VAL A 167 13.96 -3.79 -7.84
C VAL A 167 15.17 -4.13 -8.70
N LYS A 168 16.38 -4.20 -8.11
CA LYS A 168 17.59 -4.61 -8.83
C LYS A 168 17.43 -6.01 -9.44
N GLU A 169 16.91 -6.97 -8.68
CA GLU A 169 16.68 -8.32 -9.18
C GLU A 169 15.62 -8.38 -10.30
N ILE A 170 14.50 -7.68 -10.13
CA ILE A 170 13.45 -7.60 -11.16
C ILE A 170 14.04 -7.04 -12.47
N LEU A 171 14.80 -5.95 -12.40
CA LEU A 171 15.39 -5.32 -13.58
C LEU A 171 16.46 -6.21 -14.26
N LEU A 172 17.24 -6.95 -13.48
CA LEU A 172 18.29 -7.83 -14.02
C LEU A 172 17.75 -9.13 -14.61
N LYS A 173 16.68 -9.69 -14.03
CA LYS A 173 16.15 -11.03 -14.39
C LYS A 173 15.00 -10.98 -15.39
N SER A 174 14.38 -9.81 -15.61
CA SER A 174 13.27 -9.69 -16.55
C SER A 174 13.79 -9.55 -17.98
N GLU A 175 13.44 -10.48 -18.86
CA GLU A 175 13.78 -10.41 -20.29
C GLU A 175 13.14 -9.19 -20.96
N ILE A 176 11.89 -8.89 -20.60
CA ILE A 176 11.17 -7.70 -21.03
C ILE A 176 11.22 -6.68 -19.91
N ALA A 177 11.73 -5.48 -20.21
CA ALA A 177 11.78 -4.38 -19.25
C ALA A 177 10.37 -4.13 -18.63
N PRO A 178 10.20 -4.32 -17.32
CA PRO A 178 8.89 -4.24 -16.68
C PRO A 178 8.50 -2.80 -16.38
N ILE A 179 7.21 -2.57 -16.14
CA ILE A 179 6.72 -1.36 -15.48
C ILE A 179 6.74 -1.62 -13.97
N ILE A 180 7.40 -0.76 -13.20
CA ILE A 180 7.46 -0.87 -11.73
C ILE A 180 6.86 0.41 -11.13
N ILE A 181 5.91 0.24 -10.22
CA ILE A 181 5.29 1.32 -9.45
C ILE A 181 5.52 1.01 -7.98
N LEU A 182 6.17 1.91 -7.26
CA LEU A 182 6.32 1.86 -5.81
C LEU A 182 5.56 3.05 -5.23
N GLN A 183 4.47 2.75 -4.54
CA GLN A 183 3.56 3.78 -4.03
C GLN A 183 3.16 3.45 -2.60
N ALA A 184 3.36 4.40 -1.68
CA ALA A 184 2.76 4.33 -0.36
C ALA A 184 1.26 4.68 -0.44
N ASP A 185 0.44 3.98 0.34
CA ASP A 185 -0.99 4.23 0.44
C ASP A 185 -1.30 5.50 1.27
N HIS A 186 -0.48 5.77 2.28
CA HIS A 186 -0.50 6.99 3.08
C HIS A 186 0.85 7.28 3.75
N GLY A 187 1.02 8.50 4.27
CA GLY A 187 2.14 8.89 5.12
C GLY A 187 1.95 8.52 6.60
N THR A 188 2.87 8.95 7.46
CA THR A 188 2.82 8.62 8.90
C THR A 188 1.82 9.47 9.67
N ALA A 189 1.66 9.18 10.97
CA ALA A 189 0.83 9.97 11.87
C ALA A 189 1.56 10.33 13.18
N SER A 190 2.87 10.58 13.12
CA SER A 190 3.73 10.84 14.27
C SER A 190 3.55 12.23 14.88
N THR A 191 2.99 13.18 14.13
CA THR A 191 2.65 14.53 14.62
C THR A 191 1.22 14.66 15.12
N PHE A 192 0.42 13.59 15.02
CA PHE A 192 -0.98 13.58 15.41
C PHE A 192 -1.09 13.43 16.93
N ASN A 193 -1.38 14.54 17.60
CA ASN A 193 -1.72 14.55 19.02
C ASN A 193 -3.24 14.51 19.24
N ASP A 194 -3.99 15.03 18.29
CA ASP A 194 -5.44 15.07 18.24
C ASP A 194 -5.89 14.69 16.83
N TRP A 195 -6.83 13.76 16.73
CA TRP A 195 -7.40 13.29 15.46
C TRP A 195 -8.65 14.07 15.04
N GLU A 196 -9.19 14.90 15.94
CA GLU A 196 -10.34 15.77 15.70
C GLU A 196 -9.89 17.12 15.11
N HIS A 197 -8.83 17.71 15.66
CA HIS A 197 -8.32 19.03 15.25
C HIS A 197 -7.00 18.93 14.47
N LEU A 198 -7.10 18.69 13.16
CA LEU A 198 -5.94 18.50 12.30
C LEU A 198 -5.28 19.81 11.89
N THR A 199 -3.96 19.88 12.10
CA THR A 199 -3.12 20.98 11.62
C THR A 199 -2.65 20.73 10.18
N VAL A 200 -2.16 21.77 9.49
CA VAL A 200 -1.51 21.62 8.17
C VAL A 200 -0.32 20.67 8.22
N LYS A 201 0.44 20.67 9.34
CA LYS A 201 1.56 19.73 9.55
C LYS A 201 1.09 18.28 9.58
N ASN A 202 -0.05 18.00 10.23
CA ASN A 202 -0.65 16.67 10.27
C ASN A 202 -1.07 16.22 8.86
N LEU A 203 -1.73 17.11 8.12
CA LEU A 203 -2.16 16.84 6.75
C LEU A 203 -0.97 16.58 5.82
N LYS A 204 0.07 17.42 5.86
CA LYS A 204 1.30 17.22 5.08
C LYS A 204 1.95 15.87 5.42
N GLU A 205 2.12 15.54 6.70
CA GLU A 205 2.71 14.25 7.09
C GLU A 205 1.91 13.04 6.59
N ARG A 206 0.58 13.10 6.66
CA ARG A 206 -0.28 11.96 6.32
C ARG A 206 -0.54 11.81 4.83
N MET A 207 -0.59 12.91 4.10
CA MET A 207 -0.98 12.93 2.68
C MET A 207 0.23 12.88 1.73
N THR A 208 1.42 13.26 2.18
CA THR A 208 2.65 13.12 1.40
C THR A 208 3.10 11.66 1.40
N ILE A 209 3.09 11.05 0.21
CA ILE A 209 3.44 9.64 0.01
C ILE A 209 4.72 9.49 -0.81
N PHE A 210 5.45 8.41 -0.56
CA PHE A 210 6.48 7.96 -1.51
C PHE A 210 5.79 7.44 -2.77
N ASN A 211 6.22 7.94 -3.93
CA ASN A 211 5.66 7.57 -5.21
C ASN A 211 6.76 7.58 -6.27
N ALA A 212 7.14 6.40 -6.76
CA ALA A 212 8.24 6.20 -7.70
C ALA A 212 7.85 5.25 -8.82
N TYR A 213 8.41 5.51 -10.00
CA TYR A 213 8.07 4.83 -11.23
C TYR A 213 9.33 4.40 -11.98
N TYR A 214 9.29 3.21 -12.55
CA TYR A 214 10.17 2.81 -13.63
C TYR A 214 9.29 2.49 -14.83
N LEU A 215 9.36 3.35 -15.84
CA LEU A 215 8.55 3.30 -17.07
C LEU A 215 9.50 3.17 -18.27
N PRO A 216 9.66 1.97 -18.87
CA PRO A 216 10.62 1.75 -19.96
C PRO A 216 10.17 2.39 -21.28
N LYS A 217 11.09 2.47 -22.25
CA LYS A 217 10.81 2.95 -23.62
C LYS A 217 10.24 4.37 -23.69
N GLY A 218 10.78 5.30 -22.90
CA GLY A 218 10.40 6.72 -22.92
C GLY A 218 9.17 7.06 -22.06
N GLY A 219 8.52 6.09 -21.42
CA GLY A 219 7.34 6.37 -20.59
C GLY A 219 7.61 7.29 -19.39
N ASN A 220 8.88 7.46 -19.00
CA ASN A 220 9.29 8.42 -17.98
C ASN A 220 9.07 9.89 -18.37
N GLU A 221 9.01 10.21 -19.67
CA GLU A 221 8.75 11.57 -20.17
C GLU A 221 7.33 12.05 -19.86
N LEU A 222 6.43 11.13 -19.50
CA LEU A 222 5.05 11.43 -19.11
C LEU A 222 4.93 11.91 -17.65
N LEU A 223 5.97 11.71 -16.85
CA LEU A 223 5.95 11.98 -15.42
C LEU A 223 6.23 13.46 -15.15
N TYR A 224 5.52 14.00 -14.17
CA TYR A 224 5.67 15.38 -13.71
C TYR A 224 5.71 15.41 -12.17
N SER A 225 6.33 16.44 -11.61
CA SER A 225 6.72 16.49 -10.19
C SER A 225 5.56 16.39 -9.21
N TYR A 226 4.37 16.86 -9.60
CA TYR A 226 3.18 16.93 -8.75
C TYR A 226 2.14 15.83 -9.07
N ILE A 227 2.54 14.77 -9.78
CA ILE A 227 1.63 13.68 -10.16
C ILE A 227 0.99 13.02 -8.94
N THR A 228 -0.35 12.93 -8.97
CA THR A 228 -1.11 12.17 -7.98
C THR A 228 -1.44 10.75 -8.46
N PRO A 229 -1.63 9.78 -7.54
CA PRO A 229 -1.99 8.41 -7.89
C PRO A 229 -3.22 8.24 -8.78
N VAL A 230 -4.10 9.24 -8.85
CA VAL A 230 -5.32 9.18 -9.68
C VAL A 230 -4.99 9.04 -11.18
N ASN A 231 -3.86 9.63 -11.60
CA ASN A 231 -3.43 9.72 -13.00
C ASN A 231 -2.40 8.65 -13.39
N THR A 232 -1.82 7.91 -12.43
CA THR A 232 -0.81 6.86 -12.69
C THR A 232 -1.19 5.92 -13.82
N PHE A 233 -2.32 5.22 -13.68
CA PHE A 233 -2.75 4.24 -14.68
C PHE A 233 -3.35 4.90 -15.93
N ARG A 234 -3.81 6.16 -15.84
CA ARG A 234 -4.27 6.90 -17.03
C ARG A 234 -3.10 7.16 -17.97
N LEU A 235 -1.98 7.67 -17.46
CA LEU A 235 -0.76 7.89 -18.23
C LEU A 235 -0.20 6.58 -18.79
N ILE A 236 -0.06 5.56 -17.94
CA ILE A 236 0.47 4.25 -18.35
C ILE A 236 -0.42 3.64 -19.46
N PHE A 237 -1.74 3.66 -19.30
CA PHE A 237 -2.62 3.07 -20.32
C PHE A 237 -2.64 3.86 -21.61
N ASN A 238 -2.59 5.20 -21.55
CA ASN A 238 -2.54 6.01 -22.77
C ASN A 238 -1.27 5.73 -23.56
N PHE A 239 -0.12 5.64 -22.88
CA PHE A 239 1.17 5.44 -23.55
C PHE A 239 1.39 3.99 -24.03
N TYR A 240 1.20 3.00 -23.15
CA TYR A 240 1.56 1.62 -23.46
C TYR A 240 0.43 0.83 -24.13
N PHE A 241 -0.82 1.29 -24.06
CA PHE A 241 -1.98 0.60 -24.60
C PHE A 241 -2.83 1.46 -25.54
N SER A 242 -2.32 2.64 -25.91
CA SER A 242 -2.97 3.58 -26.85
C SER A 242 -4.42 3.90 -26.48
N THR A 243 -4.70 3.99 -25.19
CA THR A 243 -6.02 4.45 -24.71
C THR A 243 -6.11 5.98 -24.72
N ASP A 244 -7.32 6.51 -24.54
CA ASP A 244 -7.59 7.95 -24.53
C ASP A 244 -8.23 8.43 -23.21
N TYR A 245 -7.62 8.04 -22.08
CA TYR A 245 -8.06 8.51 -20.77
C TYR A 245 -7.64 9.97 -20.57
N LYS A 246 -8.61 10.89 -20.59
CA LYS A 246 -8.38 12.28 -20.15
C LYS A 246 -7.76 12.31 -18.74
N LEU A 247 -6.71 13.10 -18.54
CA LEU A 247 -6.13 13.30 -17.21
C LEU A 247 -7.11 14.05 -16.30
N LEU A 248 -7.14 13.67 -15.02
CA LEU A 248 -7.91 14.37 -14.00
C LEU A 248 -7.03 15.44 -13.36
N LYS A 249 -7.65 16.47 -12.77
CA LYS A 249 -6.92 17.44 -11.95
C LYS A 249 -6.26 16.72 -10.78
N ASP A 250 -5.00 17.05 -10.49
CA ASP A 250 -4.27 16.52 -9.34
C ASP A 250 -4.76 17.15 -8.03
N GLN A 251 -5.80 16.54 -7.46
CA GLN A 251 -6.44 16.91 -6.20
C GLN A 251 -6.19 15.85 -5.12
N SER A 252 -6.21 16.29 -3.86
CA SER A 252 -6.07 15.44 -2.67
C SER A 252 -7.20 15.69 -1.68
N TYR A 253 -7.83 14.61 -1.24
CA TYR A 253 -8.94 14.64 -0.30
C TYR A 253 -8.58 13.89 0.97
N PHE A 254 -8.87 14.49 2.12
CA PHE A 254 -8.70 13.87 3.42
C PHE A 254 -10.06 13.51 4.04
N SER A 255 -10.15 12.32 4.64
CA SER A 255 -11.21 11.95 5.58
C SER A 255 -10.62 11.20 6.76
N ASN A 256 -11.27 11.28 7.93
CA ASN A 256 -10.81 10.58 9.13
C ASN A 256 -11.47 9.20 9.27
N TYR A 257 -11.07 8.43 10.28
CA TYR A 257 -11.56 7.08 10.48
C TYR A 257 -13.04 7.03 10.92
N GLU A 258 -13.54 8.04 11.63
CA GLU A 258 -14.93 8.06 12.11
C GLU A 258 -15.93 8.45 11.03
N LEU A 259 -15.51 9.32 10.11
CA LEU A 259 -16.32 9.83 9.00
C LEU A 259 -15.59 9.58 7.67
N PRO A 260 -15.50 8.32 7.21
CA PRO A 260 -14.69 7.95 6.05
C PRO A 260 -15.16 8.60 4.73
N TYR A 261 -16.43 9.03 4.67
CA TYR A 261 -17.03 9.69 3.51
C TYR A 261 -17.12 11.21 3.63
N LYS A 262 -16.62 11.81 4.72
CA LYS A 262 -16.50 13.26 4.85
C LYS A 262 -15.19 13.74 4.23
N PHE A 263 -15.15 13.79 2.91
CA PHE A 263 -13.97 14.23 2.17
C PHE A 263 -13.81 15.75 2.25
N THR A 264 -12.64 16.19 2.71
CA THR A 264 -12.23 17.60 2.69
C THR A 264 -11.14 17.77 1.64
N ASP A 265 -11.30 18.70 0.71
CA ASP A 265 -10.23 19.06 -0.23
C ASP A 265 -9.08 19.73 0.55
N VAL A 266 -7.90 19.13 0.46
CA VAL A 266 -6.69 19.60 1.13
C VAL A 266 -5.59 19.95 0.13
N THR A 267 -5.89 19.95 -1.17
CA THR A 267 -4.93 20.10 -2.27
C THR A 267 -3.99 21.28 -2.04
N ASP A 268 -4.53 22.47 -1.78
CA ASP A 268 -3.71 23.68 -1.58
C ASP A 268 -2.94 23.69 -0.25
N LYS A 269 -3.42 22.97 0.77
CA LYS A 269 -2.80 22.93 2.11
C LYS A 269 -1.55 22.06 2.13
N ILE A 270 -1.47 21.09 1.22
CA ILE A 270 -0.39 20.09 1.17
C ILE A 270 0.54 20.26 -0.03
N LYS A 271 0.41 21.36 -0.79
CA LYS A 271 1.34 21.68 -1.88
C LYS A 271 2.78 21.68 -1.37
N TYR A 272 3.65 21.14 -2.21
CA TYR A 272 5.09 21.22 -2.04
C TYR A 272 5.53 22.64 -2.42
N ASP A 273 6.52 23.15 -1.69
CA ASP A 273 7.28 24.34 -2.09
C ASP A 273 8.26 23.96 -3.22
#